data_AF-K7YRB8-F1
#
_entry.id   AF-K7YRB8-F1
#
_cell.length_a   1.000
_cell.length_b   1.000
_cell.length_c   1.000
_cell.angle_alpha   90.00
_cell.angle_beta   90.00
_cell.angle_gamma   90.00
#
_symmetry.space_group_name_H-M   'P 1'
#
loop_
_entity.id
_entity.type
_entity.pdbx_description
1 polymer ?
#
loop_
_entity_poly.entity_id
_entity_poly.type
_entity_poly.pdbx_seq_one_letter_code
_entity_poly.pdbx_strand_id
1 'polypeptide(L)'
;MKKQKDFRFDKARRVSPKETEVFKKAIETTLGVKRPARGRPEKAVGEKFQPISIRLHPMIIAWAKKEGKRRGVGYQTIINEVLMAKAAA
;
A
#
# COMPACT_ATOMS: atom_id res chain seq x y z
N MET A 1 -24.82 -37.02 -7.97
CA MET A 1 -24.78 -36.49 -6.58
C MET A 1 -25.62 -35.23 -6.48
N LYS A 2 -26.58 -35.15 -5.56
CA LYS A 2 -27.34 -33.91 -5.31
C LYS A 2 -26.39 -32.87 -4.72
N LYS A 3 -26.18 -31.74 -5.41
CA LYS A 3 -25.40 -30.62 -4.88
C LYS A 3 -26.18 -29.98 -3.74
N GLN A 4 -25.56 -29.83 -2.56
CA GLN A 4 -26.14 -29.04 -1.47
C GLN A 4 -26.27 -27.58 -1.95
N LYS A 5 -27.45 -26.98 -1.75
CA LYS A 5 -27.71 -25.59 -2.13
C LYS A 5 -26.95 -24.61 -1.23
N ASP A 6 -26.80 -24.94 0.05
CA ASP A 6 -26.21 -24.05 1.07
C ASP A 6 -25.06 -24.70 1.84
N PHE A 7 -24.04 -23.90 2.17
CA PHE A 7 -22.90 -24.33 2.96
C PHE A 7 -23.23 -24.41 4.45
N ARG A 8 -22.92 -25.54 5.07
CA ARG A 8 -23.18 -25.82 6.49
C ARG A 8 -22.11 -25.24 7.41
N PHE A 9 -22.22 -23.94 7.70
CA PHE A 9 -21.30 -23.24 8.61
C PHE A 9 -21.28 -23.83 10.03
N ASP A 10 -22.37 -24.45 10.48
CA ASP A 10 -22.48 -25.17 11.75
C ASP A 10 -21.48 -26.33 11.88
N LYS A 11 -21.11 -26.94 10.76
CA LYS A 11 -20.16 -28.05 10.68
C LYS A 11 -18.74 -27.61 10.32
N ALA A 12 -18.54 -26.33 10.03
CA ALA A 12 -17.24 -25.83 9.63
C ALA A 12 -16.32 -25.73 10.83
N ARG A 13 -15.23 -26.51 10.82
CA ARG A 13 -14.16 -26.40 11.81
C ARG A 13 -13.53 -25.01 11.73
N ARG A 14 -13.40 -24.34 12.87
CA ARG A 14 -12.62 -23.11 12.98
C ARG A 14 -11.15 -23.45 13.16
N VAL A 15 -10.28 -22.78 12.41
CA VAL A 15 -8.83 -22.89 12.57
C VAL A 15 -8.41 -22.08 13.79
N SER A 16 -7.71 -22.72 14.72
CA SER A 16 -7.16 -22.06 15.90
C SER A 16 -5.91 -21.23 15.55
N PRO A 17 -5.54 -20.25 16.40
CA PRO A 17 -4.28 -19.53 16.25
C PRO A 17 -3.06 -20.46 16.24
N LYS A 18 -3.07 -21.53 17.05
CA LYS A 18 -1.99 -22.51 17.14
C LYS A 18 -1.80 -23.28 15.83
N GLU A 19 -2.90 -23.73 15.22
CA GLU A 19 -2.85 -24.36 13.89
C GLU A 19 -2.32 -23.40 12.83
N THR A 20 -2.74 -22.14 12.90
CA THR A 20 -2.26 -21.10 11.97
C THR A 20 -0.73 -20.93 12.05
N GLU A 21 -0.15 -20.95 13.25
CA GLU A 21 1.30 -20.89 13.42
C GLU A 21 2.01 -22.13 12.87
N VAL A 22 1.44 -23.32 13.05
CA VAL A 22 1.97 -24.56 12.45
C VAL A 22 1.96 -24.47 10.92
N PHE A 23 0.86 -24.00 10.33
CA PHE A 23 0.76 -23.83 8.88
C PHE A 23 1.74 -22.79 8.34
N LYS A 24 1.94 -21.66 9.04
CA LYS A 24 2.94 -20.66 8.67
C LYS A 24 4.34 -21.27 8.61
N LYS A 25 4.75 -22.00 9.67
CA LYS A 25 6.05 -22.67 9.71
C LYS A 25 6.19 -23.72 8.61
N ALA A 26 5.15 -24.52 8.37
CA ALA A 26 5.18 -25.52 7.30
C ALA A 26 5.41 -24.90 5.92
N ILE A 27 4.80 -23.74 5.64
CA ILE A 27 5.01 -22.98 4.39
C ILE A 27 6.48 -22.54 4.27
N GLU A 28 7.04 -21.97 5.34
CA GLU A 28 8.43 -21.50 5.36
C GLU A 28 9.42 -22.67 5.15
N THR A 29 9.21 -23.80 5.83
CA THR A 29 10.02 -25.01 5.65
C THR A 29 9.93 -25.56 4.23
N THR A 30 8.72 -25.60 3.65
CA THR A 30 8.51 -26.18 2.32
C THR A 30 9.11 -25.33 1.22
N LEU A 31 8.99 -24.00 1.33
CA LEU A 31 9.43 -23.07 0.30
C LEU A 31 10.86 -22.57 0.51
N GLY A 32 11.48 -22.86 1.66
CA GLY A 32 12.82 -22.39 2.01
C GLY A 32 12.93 -20.87 2.17
N VAL A 33 11.81 -20.15 2.20
CA VAL A 33 11.76 -18.69 2.31
C VAL A 33 10.90 -18.28 3.50
N LYS A 34 11.37 -17.27 4.24
CA LYS A 34 10.59 -16.68 5.33
C LYS A 34 9.36 -15.99 4.77
N ARG A 35 8.21 -16.17 5.43
CA ARG A 35 6.97 -15.54 5.00
C ARG A 35 7.07 -14.02 5.20
N PRO A 36 6.77 -13.19 4.18
CA PRO A 36 6.76 -11.75 4.34
C PRO A 36 5.68 -11.33 5.33
N ALA A 37 5.91 -10.21 6.02
CA ALA A 37 4.90 -9.60 6.88
C ALA A 37 3.62 -9.34 6.08
N ARG A 38 2.46 -9.54 6.72
CA ARG A 38 1.17 -9.22 6.09
C ARG A 38 1.05 -7.70 5.92
N GLY A 39 0.55 -7.28 4.76
CA GLY A 39 0.25 -5.89 4.46
C GLY A 39 0.96 -5.41 3.20
N ARG A 40 0.85 -4.10 2.94
CA ARG A 40 1.64 -3.44 1.90
C ARG A 40 3.09 -3.35 2.38
N PRO A 41 4.09 -3.75 1.57
CA PRO A 41 5.48 -3.53 1.89
C PRO A 41 5.73 -2.07 2.26
N GLU A 42 6.62 -1.83 3.23
CA GLU A 42 7.07 -0.47 3.50
C GLU A 42 7.82 0.08 2.27
N LYS A 43 7.63 1.37 2.01
CA LYS A 43 8.42 2.07 0.99
C LYS A 43 9.89 2.06 1.38
N ALA A 44 10.78 1.88 0.40
CA ALA A 44 12.22 1.99 0.63
C ALA A 44 12.57 3.41 1.15
N VAL A 45 13.67 3.54 1.90
CA VAL A 45 14.06 4.84 2.49
C VAL A 45 14.21 5.94 1.43
N GLY A 46 14.73 5.61 0.24
CA GLY A 46 14.85 6.54 -0.89
C GLY A 46 13.53 6.91 -1.58
N GLU A 47 12.44 6.23 -1.27
CA GLU A 47 11.09 6.49 -1.82
C GLU A 47 10.19 7.26 -0.84
N LYS A 48 10.69 7.53 0.38
CA LYS A 48 9.94 8.26 1.40
C LYS A 48 10.12 9.76 1.17
N PHE A 49 9.02 10.45 0.85
CA PHE A 49 8.98 11.91 0.90
C PHE A 49 9.16 12.39 2.34
N GLN A 50 9.94 13.45 2.53
CA GLN A 50 10.07 14.09 3.83
C GLN A 50 8.86 15.02 4.08
N PRO A 51 8.15 14.86 5.21
CA PRO A 51 7.07 15.78 5.55
C PRO A 51 7.66 17.13 5.96
N ILE A 52 7.36 18.17 5.19
CA ILE A 52 7.81 19.54 5.47
C ILE A 52 6.61 20.48 5.55
N SER A 53 6.77 21.56 6.31
CA SER A 53 5.82 22.68 6.33
C SER A 53 6.41 23.84 5.54
N ILE A 54 5.79 24.19 4.42
CA ILE A 54 6.19 25.31 3.57
C ILE A 54 4.99 26.21 3.31
N ARG A 55 5.22 27.52 3.26
CA ARG A 55 4.20 28.48 2.84
C ARG A 55 4.30 28.68 1.33
N LEU A 56 3.24 28.35 0.62
CA LEU A 56 3.12 28.58 -0.83
C LEU A 56 2.10 29.68 -1.08
N HIS A 57 2.36 30.50 -2.09
CA HIS A 57 1.40 31.53 -2.51
C HIS A 57 0.07 30.86 -2.94
N PRO A 58 -1.12 31.39 -2.57
CA PRO A 58 -2.40 30.74 -2.87
C PRO A 58 -2.62 30.43 -4.36
N MET A 59 -2.11 31.28 -5.26
CA MET A 59 -2.17 31.04 -6.71
C MET A 59 -1.43 29.76 -7.13
N ILE A 60 -0.31 29.43 -6.48
CA ILE A 60 0.46 28.21 -6.76
C ILE A 60 -0.37 26.98 -6.40
N ILE A 61 -1.07 27.02 -5.25
CA ILE A 61 -1.95 25.92 -4.83
C ILE A 61 -3.13 25.76 -5.79
N ALA A 62 -3.75 26.87 -6.21
CA ALA A 62 -4.85 26.83 -7.17
C ALA A 62 -4.41 26.25 -8.52
N TRP A 63 -3.25 26.69 -9.02
CA TRP A 63 -2.65 26.16 -10.24
C TRP A 63 -2.32 24.66 -10.11
N ALA A 64 -1.63 24.24 -9.05
CA ALA A 64 -1.23 22.85 -8.84
C ALA A 64 -2.44 21.90 -8.72
N LYS A 65 -3.54 22.36 -8.10
CA LYS A 65 -4.80 21.60 -8.05
C LYS A 65 -5.43 21.42 -9.43
N LYS A 66 -5.49 22.50 -10.22
CA LYS A 66 -6.02 22.45 -11.59
C LYS A 66 -5.19 21.49 -12.46
N GLU A 67 -3.87 21.59 -12.37
CA GLU A 67 -2.95 20.77 -13.15
C GLU A 67 -2.96 19.29 -12.71
N GLY A 68 -3.01 19.04 -11.39
CA GLY A 68 -3.16 17.69 -10.86
C GLY A 68 -4.44 17.01 -11.35
N LYS A 69 -5.57 17.73 -11.36
CA LYS A 69 -6.83 17.21 -11.92
C LYS A 69 -6.71 16.88 -13.41
N ARG A 70 -6.04 17.74 -14.19
CA ARG A 70 -5.82 17.53 -15.63
C ARG A 70 -4.98 16.26 -15.91
N ARG A 71 -4.00 15.98 -15.06
CA ARG A 71 -3.05 14.86 -15.20
C ARG A 71 -3.45 13.59 -14.44
N GLY A 72 -4.51 13.62 -13.63
CA GLY A 72 -4.91 12.49 -12.79
C GLY A 72 -3.94 12.19 -11.64
N VAL A 73 -3.18 13.20 -11.17
CA VAL A 73 -2.22 13.06 -10.07
C VAL A 73 -2.51 14.07 -8.94
N GLY A 74 -1.96 13.82 -7.75
CA GLY A 74 -2.10 14.74 -6.62
C GLY A 74 -1.39 16.08 -6.87
N TYR A 75 -1.94 17.17 -6.35
CA TYR A 75 -1.31 18.51 -6.48
C TYR A 75 0.10 18.58 -5.85
N GLN A 76 0.36 17.75 -4.82
CA GLN A 76 1.67 17.62 -4.20
C GLN A 76 2.71 17.04 -5.18
N THR A 77 2.30 16.13 -6.06
CA THR A 77 3.17 15.58 -7.11
C THR A 77 3.58 16.68 -8.07
N ILE A 78 2.65 17.54 -8.49
CA ILE A 78 2.94 18.67 -9.37
C ILE A 78 3.96 19.62 -8.72
N ILE A 79 3.76 19.96 -7.44
CA ILE A 79 4.69 20.83 -6.69
C ILE A 79 6.08 20.18 -6.63
N ASN A 80 6.17 18.89 -6.30
CA ASN A 80 7.44 18.19 -6.19
C ASN A 80 8.17 18.09 -7.53
N GLU A 81 7.48 17.80 -8.64
CA GLU A 81 8.09 17.73 -9.97
C GLU A 81 8.68 19.09 -10.38
N VAL A 82 7.97 20.19 -10.13
CA VAL A 82 8.46 21.54 -10.43
C VAL A 82 9.69 21.89 -9.59
N LEU A 83 9.65 21.62 -8.28
CA LEU A 83 10.78 21.88 -7.38
C LEU A 83 11.98 21.00 -7.74
N MET A 84 11.74 19.74 -8.11
CA MET A 84 12.78 18.80 -8.52
C MET A 84 13.45 19.24 -9.83
N ALA A 85 12.70 19.72 -10.81
CA ALA A 85 13.25 20.27 -12.04
C ALA A 85 14.14 21.51 -11.80
N LYS A 86 13.88 22.26 -10.73
CA LYS A 86 14.73 23.40 -10.31
C LYS A 86 15.94 22.97 -9.49
N ALA A 87 15.84 21.89 -8.72
CA ALA A 87 16.94 21.35 -7.93
C ALA A 87 17.94 20.52 -8.75
N ALA A 88 17.49 19.95 -9.88
CA ALA A 88 18.31 19.18 -10.81
C ALA A 88 19.02 20.05 -11.86
N ALA A 89 18.78 21.37 -11.86
CA ALA A 89 19.43 22.36 -12.71
C ALA A 89 20.55 23.05 -11.92
#